data_AF-A0A1J4SVR1-F1
#
_entry.id   AF-A0A1J4SVR1-F1
#
_cell.length_a   1.000
_cell.length_b   1.000
_cell.length_c   1.000
_cell.angle_alpha   90.00
_cell.angle_beta   90.00
_cell.angle_gamma   90.00
#
_symmetry.space_group_name_H-M   'P 1'
#
loop_
_entity.id
_entity.type
_entity.pdbx_description
1 polymer ?
#
loop_
_entity_poly.entity_id
_entity_poly.type
_entity_poly.pdbx_seq_one_letter_code
_entity_poly.pdbx_strand_id
1 'polypeptide(L)'
;MFDNGELEALLKQSGDLASTDFNLINPKPGGQVCPLCKNKMSRGGLVNPLLVVDKCQSCGGVWLDSNELGLVKKLLGITGGCSEVKVARPAPSAVMPQPWDFKAVVVKCVAGAAAILGLIGVSFEMYLYFSPAASVSHTPSAALAITSVLLFSGGILALNWGKGKGW
;
A
#
# COMPACT_ATOMS: atom_id res chain seq x y z
N MET A 1 19.66 0.65 13.90
CA MET A 1 19.16 0.99 15.25
C MET A 1 19.54 2.43 15.46
N PHE A 2 18.61 3.26 15.91
CA PHE A 2 18.93 4.62 16.32
C PHE A 2 18.84 4.69 17.84
N ASP A 3 19.83 5.32 18.47
CA ASP A 3 19.66 5.73 19.86
C ASP A 3 18.56 6.79 19.94
N ASN A 4 17.90 6.94 21.10
CA ASN A 4 16.91 8.01 21.30
C ASN A 4 17.50 9.35 20.86
N GLY A 5 18.75 9.64 21.24
CA GLY A 5 19.37 10.92 20.88
C GLY A 5 19.62 11.12 19.38
N GLU A 6 19.88 10.05 18.63
CA GLU A 6 20.27 10.14 17.21
C GLU A 6 19.06 10.38 16.30
N LEU A 7 17.95 9.68 16.54
CA LEU A 7 16.74 9.88 15.75
C LEU A 7 16.11 11.25 16.04
N GLU A 8 16.17 11.69 17.30
CA GLU A 8 15.74 13.02 17.70
C GLU A 8 16.55 14.13 17.01
N ALA A 9 17.86 13.96 16.89
CA ALA A 9 18.72 14.90 16.18
C ALA A 9 18.36 14.99 14.69
N LEU A 10 18.10 13.84 14.03
CA LEU A 10 17.69 13.80 12.63
C LEU A 10 16.33 14.46 12.39
N LEU A 11 15.37 14.26 13.30
CA LEU A 11 14.04 14.87 13.20
C LEU A 11 14.03 16.37 13.51
N LYS A 12 14.92 16.85 14.40
CA LYS A 12 15.08 18.29 14.70
C LYS A 12 15.66 19.06 13.51
N GLN A 13 16.48 18.42 12.67
CA GLN A 13 17.12 19.06 11.52
C GLN A 13 16.14 19.45 10.41
N SER A 14 14.98 18.78 10.30
CA SER A 14 13.95 19.11 9.30
C SER A 14 12.99 20.24 9.71
N GLY A 15 13.24 20.88 10.86
CA GLY A 15 12.73 22.22 11.18
C GLY A 15 11.27 22.51 10.86
N ASP A 16 10.31 21.82 11.51
CA ASP A 16 9.03 22.43 11.96
C ASP A 16 8.16 21.56 12.90
N LEU A 17 8.75 20.61 13.64
CA LEU A 17 8.00 19.79 14.63
C LEU A 17 8.46 20.13 16.04
N ALA A 18 8.28 21.40 16.40
CA ALA A 18 8.52 21.93 17.73
C ALA A 18 7.32 21.65 18.66
N SER A 19 7.30 20.47 19.26
CA SER A 19 6.82 20.20 20.63
C SER A 19 6.94 18.69 20.89
N THR A 20 8.09 18.26 21.40
CA THR A 20 8.22 17.73 22.78
C THR A 20 7.12 16.75 23.16
N ASP A 21 7.16 15.58 22.54
CA ASP A 21 7.05 14.30 23.24
C ASP A 21 7.36 13.17 22.24
N PHE A 22 8.53 12.54 22.37
CA PHE A 22 8.88 11.31 21.62
C PHE A 22 8.15 10.09 22.20
N ASN A 23 6.90 10.31 22.59
CA ASN A 23 5.97 9.28 23.04
C ASN A 23 5.27 8.70 21.81
N LEU A 24 5.02 7.40 21.88
CA LEU A 24 4.29 6.68 20.85
C LEU A 24 2.85 7.20 20.82
N ILE A 25 2.39 7.63 19.65
CA ILE A 25 0.99 7.90 19.38
C ILE A 25 0.31 6.54 19.21
N ASN A 26 -0.65 6.24 20.08
CA ASN A 26 -1.39 4.97 20.13
C ASN A 26 -0.48 3.72 20.28
N PRO A 27 0.24 3.59 21.42
CA PRO A 27 1.16 2.47 21.64
C PRO A 27 0.39 1.15 21.74
N LYS A 28 0.75 0.20 20.88
CA LYS A 28 0.30 -1.20 20.97
C LYS A 28 1.47 -2.06 21.43
N PRO A 29 1.23 -3.10 22.25
CA PRO A 29 2.28 -4.07 22.55
C PRO A 29 2.73 -4.74 21.25
N GLY A 30 4.01 -4.56 20.91
CA GLY A 30 4.63 -5.19 19.75
C GLY A 30 4.97 -6.65 20.04
N GLY A 31 4.98 -7.49 19.01
CA GLY A 31 5.46 -8.87 19.11
C GLY A 31 6.97 -8.99 19.20
N GLN A 32 7.69 -7.89 18.99
CA GLN A 32 9.15 -7.87 18.87
C GLN A 32 9.82 -7.64 20.22
N VAL A 33 10.91 -8.37 20.44
CA VAL A 33 11.75 -8.26 21.64
C VAL A 33 12.93 -7.35 21.33
N CYS A 34 13.26 -6.44 22.23
CA CYS A 34 14.40 -5.54 22.08
C CYS A 34 15.71 -6.37 22.07
N PRO A 35 16.57 -6.23 21.05
CA PRO A 35 17.81 -7.02 20.98
C PRO A 35 18.87 -6.57 21.99
N LEU A 36 18.73 -5.38 22.60
CA LEU A 36 19.65 -4.89 23.63
C LEU A 36 19.30 -5.40 25.03
N CYS A 37 18.07 -5.15 25.48
CA CYS A 37 17.64 -5.45 26.85
C CYS A 37 16.69 -6.65 26.95
N LYS A 38 16.33 -7.28 25.83
CA LYS A 38 15.41 -8.43 25.75
C LYS A 38 13.99 -8.19 26.30
N ASN A 39 13.60 -6.93 26.47
CA ASN A 39 12.25 -6.56 26.91
C ASN A 39 11.30 -6.39 25.72
N LYS A 40 9.99 -6.51 25.98
CA LYS A 40 8.94 -6.32 24.96
C LYS A 40 8.94 -4.86 24.48
N MET A 41 8.87 -4.67 23.18
CA MET A 41 8.77 -3.35 22.56
C MET A 41 7.32 -2.96 22.31
N SER A 42 7.05 -1.66 22.27
CA SER A 42 5.75 -1.12 21.89
C SER A 42 5.83 -0.51 20.49
N ARG A 43 4.82 -0.78 19.67
CA ARG A 43 4.69 -0.25 18.31
C ARG A 43 3.67 0.89 18.27
N GLY A 44 3.98 1.96 17.56
CA GLY A 44 3.09 3.13 17.48
C GLY A 44 3.66 4.23 16.61
N GLY A 45 2.88 5.29 16.38
CA GLY A 45 3.33 6.44 15.58
C GLY A 45 4.37 7.27 16.34
N LEU A 46 5.40 7.76 15.65
CA LEU A 46 6.41 8.66 16.20
C LEU A 46 6.36 9.99 15.47
N VAL A 47 6.00 11.07 16.20
CA VAL A 47 5.77 12.43 15.69
C VAL A 47 4.60 12.55 14.69
N ASN A 48 4.44 11.58 13.79
CA ASN A 48 3.32 11.44 12.86
C ASN A 48 2.70 10.04 13.01
N PRO A 49 1.37 9.89 13.07
CA PRO A 49 0.70 8.59 13.11
C PRO A 49 1.03 7.66 11.92
N LEU A 50 1.46 8.20 10.78
CA LEU A 50 1.90 7.43 9.62
C LEU A 50 3.31 6.86 9.75
N LEU A 51 4.16 7.49 10.57
CA LEU A 51 5.51 7.00 10.86
C LEU A 51 5.43 6.06 12.06
N VAL A 52 5.00 4.83 11.82
CA VAL A 52 4.99 3.79 12.84
C VAL A 52 6.43 3.35 13.11
N VAL A 53 6.81 3.16 14.37
CA VAL A 53 8.11 2.63 14.79
C VAL A 53 7.94 1.71 16.00
N ASP A 54 8.93 0.86 16.24
CA ASP A 54 9.03 0.05 17.46
C ASP A 54 9.97 0.74 18.47
N LYS A 55 9.45 1.11 19.64
CA LYS A 55 10.24 1.71 20.73
C LYS A 55 10.28 0.79 21.94
N CYS A 56 11.48 0.58 22.47
CA CYS A 56 11.66 -0.09 23.74
C CYS A 56 11.48 0.91 24.89
N GLN A 57 10.56 0.64 25.81
CA GLN A 57 10.35 1.50 26.98
C GLN A 57 11.44 1.33 28.05
N SER A 58 12.18 0.21 28.03
CA SER A 58 13.20 -0.07 29.05
C SER A 58 14.56 0.55 28.72
N CYS A 59 15.07 0.36 27.49
CA CYS A 59 16.35 0.93 27.07
C CYS A 59 16.18 2.19 26.22
N GLY A 60 14.96 2.54 25.85
CA GLY A 60 14.67 3.70 25.02
C GLY A 60 14.95 3.51 23.52
N GLY A 61 15.61 2.44 23.10
CA GLY A 61 16.00 2.25 21.69
C GLY A 61 14.81 2.25 20.73
N VAL A 62 14.99 2.91 19.58
CA VAL A 62 13.99 3.01 18.50
C VAL A 62 14.45 2.19 17.29
N TRP A 63 13.53 1.40 16.77
CA TRP A 63 13.74 0.46 15.69
C TRP A 63 12.78 0.79 14.54
N LEU A 64 13.35 0.97 13.34
CA LEU A 64 12.61 1.24 12.12
C LEU A 64 12.77 0.06 11.15
N ASP A 65 11.68 -0.36 10.54
CA ASP A 65 11.65 -1.30 9.43
C ASP A 65 12.15 -0.65 8.12
N SER A 66 12.48 -1.45 7.10
CA SER A 66 13.05 -0.94 5.84
C SER A 66 12.11 0.03 5.09
N ASN A 67 10.80 -0.17 5.20
CA ASN A 67 9.80 0.73 4.63
C ASN A 67 9.67 2.04 5.42
N GLU A 68 9.89 2.00 6.74
CA GLU A 68 9.81 3.16 7.64
C GLU A 68 11.03 4.07 7.46
N LEU A 69 12.22 3.49 7.28
CA LEU A 69 13.45 4.25 6.96
C LEU A 69 13.33 5.02 5.64
N GLY A 70 12.69 4.43 4.63
CA GLY A 70 12.41 5.12 3.36
C GLY A 70 11.48 6.33 3.55
N LEU A 71 10.48 6.20 4.42
CA LEU A 71 9.55 7.28 4.75
C LEU A 71 10.27 8.40 5.50
N VAL A 72 11.12 8.08 6.47
CA VAL A 72 11.96 9.07 7.18
C VAL A 72 12.87 9.81 6.22
N LYS A 73 13.57 9.10 5.32
CA LYS A 73 14.42 9.75 4.30
C LYS A 73 13.64 10.72 3.40
N LYS A 74 12.42 10.35 3.03
CA LYS A 74 11.53 11.19 2.21
C LYS A 74 11.04 12.41 2.97
N LEU A 75 10.66 12.25 4.25
CA LEU A 75 10.23 13.34 5.12
C LEU A 75 11.37 14.31 5.45
N LEU A 76 12.58 13.81 5.62
CA LEU A 76 13.77 14.61 5.95
C LEU A 76 14.45 15.23 4.71
N GLY A 77 13.99 14.93 3.49
CA GLY A 77 14.58 15.46 2.26
C GLY A 77 16.06 15.10 2.06
N ILE A 78 16.57 14.05 2.72
CA ILE A 78 17.97 13.62 2.61
C ILE A 78 18.12 12.81 1.31
N THR A 79 18.09 13.51 0.18
CA THR A 79 18.53 12.97 -1.10
C THR A 79 20.03 13.14 -1.21
N GLY A 80 20.78 12.09 -0.85
CA GLY A 80 22.18 11.93 -1.22
C GLY A 80 23.20 12.43 -0.20
N GLY A 81 23.74 11.48 0.57
CA GLY A 81 25.00 11.60 1.28
C GLY A 81 25.65 10.23 1.32
N CYS A 82 26.84 10.10 0.73
CA CYS A 82 27.60 8.86 0.67
C CYS A 82 28.19 8.57 2.05
N SER A 83 27.54 7.71 2.83
CA SER A 83 28.17 7.01 3.95
C SER A 83 27.46 5.67 4.11
N GLU A 84 28.06 4.66 3.50
CA GLU A 84 27.69 3.27 3.68
C GLU A 84 28.10 2.83 5.09
N VAL A 85 27.17 2.97 6.05
CA VAL A 85 27.32 2.34 7.37
C VAL A 85 27.05 0.85 7.19
N LYS A 86 28.10 0.03 7.24
CA LYS A 86 28.02 -1.43 7.19
C LYS A 86 27.44 -1.96 8.51
N VAL A 87 26.11 -1.96 8.60
CA VAL A 87 25.39 -2.63 9.69
C VAL A 87 25.39 -4.13 9.40
N ALA A 88 26.15 -4.91 10.18
CA ALA A 88 26.04 -6.36 10.17
C ALA A 88 24.64 -6.74 10.68
N ARG A 89 23.78 -7.17 9.76
CA ARG A 89 22.41 -7.63 10.05
C ARG A 89 22.49 -8.97 10.81
N PRO A 90 21.95 -9.10 12.03
CA PRO A 90 21.69 -10.43 12.60
C PRO A 90 20.75 -11.18 11.67
N ALA A 91 20.98 -12.49 11.52
CA ALA A 91 20.35 -13.35 10.51
C ALA A 91 18.89 -12.96 10.23
N PRO A 92 18.50 -12.82 8.94
CA PRO A 92 17.14 -12.44 8.58
C PRO A 92 16.18 -13.43 9.24
N SER A 93 15.45 -12.98 10.26
CA SER A 93 14.22 -13.65 10.64
C SER A 93 13.35 -13.63 9.41
N ALA A 94 12.86 -14.81 9.02
CA ALA A 94 12.02 -14.98 7.84
C ALA A 94 10.82 -14.03 7.95
N VAL A 95 10.92 -12.88 7.29
CA VAL A 95 9.81 -11.96 7.11
C VAL A 95 8.85 -12.71 6.20
N MET A 96 7.77 -13.23 6.78
CA MET A 96 6.67 -13.73 5.99
C MET A 96 6.24 -12.59 5.04
N PRO A 97 6.14 -12.84 3.73
CA PRO A 97 5.64 -11.83 2.81
C PRO A 97 4.29 -11.34 3.34
N GLN A 98 4.15 -10.02 3.43
CA GLN A 98 2.90 -9.36 3.79
C GLN A 98 1.78 -10.01 2.97
N PRO A 99 0.66 -10.42 3.58
CA PRO A 99 -0.40 -11.12 2.88
C PRO A 99 -0.83 -10.25 1.70
N TRP A 100 -0.67 -10.77 0.48
CA TRP A 100 -1.23 -10.14 -0.70
C TRP A 100 -2.70 -9.86 -0.39
N ASP A 101 -3.16 -8.63 -0.66
CA ASP A 101 -4.57 -8.28 -0.49
C ASP A 101 -5.37 -9.03 -1.55
N PHE A 102 -5.63 -10.31 -1.26
CA PHE A 102 -6.30 -11.25 -2.14
C PHE A 102 -7.68 -10.72 -2.53
N LYS A 103 -8.32 -9.96 -1.63
CA LYS A 103 -9.59 -9.31 -1.92
C LYS A 103 -9.42 -8.25 -2.99
N ALA A 104 -8.42 -7.37 -2.88
CA ALA A 104 -8.14 -6.37 -3.91
C ALA A 104 -7.71 -6.98 -5.25
N VAL A 105 -6.97 -8.09 -5.23
CA VAL A 105 -6.59 -8.83 -6.45
C VAL A 105 -7.82 -9.44 -7.11
N VAL A 106 -8.66 -10.15 -6.34
CA VAL A 106 -9.89 -10.77 -6.85
C VAL A 106 -10.84 -9.72 -7.42
N VAL A 107 -11.04 -8.59 -6.73
CA VAL A 107 -11.89 -7.49 -7.21
C VAL A 107 -11.40 -6.94 -8.55
N LYS A 108 -10.08 -6.76 -8.72
CA LYS A 108 -9.49 -6.30 -9.99
C LYS A 108 -9.63 -7.33 -11.10
N CYS A 109 -9.42 -8.61 -10.81
CA CYS A 109 -9.59 -9.69 -11.78
C CYS A 109 -11.05 -9.80 -12.26
N VAL A 110 -12.02 -9.73 -11.34
CA VAL A 110 -13.45 -9.77 -11.66
C VAL A 110 -13.86 -8.55 -12.48
N ALA A 111 -13.41 -7.35 -12.11
CA ALA A 111 -13.68 -6.13 -12.87
C ALA A 111 -13.09 -6.17 -14.29
N GLY A 112 -11.86 -6.70 -14.43
CA GLY A 112 -11.23 -6.91 -15.74
C GLY A 112 -11.98 -7.91 -16.61
N ALA A 113 -12.40 -9.05 -16.04
CA ALA A 113 -13.19 -10.04 -16.76
C ALA A 113 -14.55 -9.49 -17.21
N ALA A 114 -15.23 -8.72 -16.36
CA ALA A 114 -16.48 -8.05 -16.71
C ALA A 114 -16.31 -7.05 -17.86
N ALA A 115 -15.21 -6.28 -17.86
CA ALA A 115 -14.90 -5.37 -18.96
C ALA A 115 -14.66 -6.14 -20.27
N ILE A 116 -13.86 -7.20 -20.26
CA ILE A 116 -13.58 -8.00 -21.46
C ILE A 116 -14.86 -8.64 -22.01
N LEU A 117 -15.69 -9.24 -21.15
CA LEU A 117 -16.96 -9.84 -21.57
C LEU A 117 -17.94 -8.80 -22.10
N GLY A 118 -18.01 -7.62 -21.50
CA GLY A 118 -18.79 -6.50 -22.01
C GLY A 118 -18.34 -6.07 -23.41
N LEU A 119 -17.03 -5.96 -23.64
CA LEU A 119 -16.49 -5.62 -24.96
C LEU A 119 -16.82 -6.68 -26.01
N ILE A 120 -16.63 -7.96 -25.68
CA ILE A 120 -16.96 -9.09 -26.58
C ILE A 120 -18.45 -9.07 -26.91
N GLY A 121 -19.32 -8.82 -25.94
CA GLY A 121 -20.77 -8.73 -26.14
C GLY A 121 -21.17 -7.58 -27.08
N VAL A 122 -20.59 -6.39 -26.90
CA VAL A 122 -20.83 -5.26 -27.81
C VAL A 122 -20.32 -5.56 -29.22
N SER A 123 -19.13 -6.16 -29.34
CA SER A 123 -18.59 -6.57 -30.65
C SER A 123 -19.46 -7.62 -31.34
N PHE A 124 -20.02 -8.57 -30.59
CA PHE A 124 -20.92 -9.59 -31.13
C PHE A 124 -22.26 -8.99 -31.58
N GLU A 125 -22.91 -8.13 -30.78
CA GLU A 125 -24.12 -7.42 -31.19
C GLU A 125 -23.88 -6.54 -32.42
N MET A 126 -22.73 -5.85 -32.49
CA MET A 126 -22.33 -5.09 -33.67
C MET A 126 -22.18 -5.99 -34.90
N TYR A 127 -21.58 -7.18 -34.74
CA TYR A 127 -21.48 -8.17 -35.81
C TYR A 127 -22.85 -8.67 -36.28
N LEU A 128 -23.79 -8.94 -35.36
CA LEU A 128 -25.16 -9.32 -35.71
C LEU A 128 -25.89 -8.20 -36.46
N TYR A 129 -25.67 -6.94 -36.08
CA TYR A 129 -26.27 -5.78 -36.75
C TYR A 129 -25.83 -5.64 -38.22
N PHE A 130 -24.54 -5.91 -38.52
CA PHE A 130 -24.01 -5.82 -39.88
C PHE A 130 -24.17 -7.10 -40.70
N SER A 131 -24.55 -8.22 -40.09
CA SER A 131 -24.67 -9.51 -40.79
C SER A 131 -26.00 -9.60 -41.56
N PRO A 132 -26.00 -10.15 -42.79
CA PRO A 132 -27.21 -10.33 -43.57
C PRO A 132 -28.16 -11.33 -42.88
N ALA A 133 -29.47 -11.08 -42.96
CA ALA A 133 -30.49 -11.88 -42.27
C ALA A 133 -30.49 -13.38 -42.65
N ALA A 134 -29.88 -13.76 -43.77
CA ALA A 134 -29.74 -15.14 -44.21
C ALA A 134 -28.63 -15.93 -43.49
N SER A 135 -27.69 -15.26 -42.81
CA SER A 135 -26.52 -15.91 -42.20
C SER A 135 -26.58 -16.02 -40.67
N VAL A 136 -27.69 -15.58 -40.04
CA VAL A 136 -27.78 -15.42 -38.59
C VAL A 136 -29.07 -16.02 -38.06
N SER A 137 -28.98 -16.87 -37.04
CA SER A 137 -30.14 -17.49 -36.37
C SER A 137 -30.68 -16.69 -35.17
N HIS A 138 -29.96 -15.68 -34.70
CA HIS A 138 -30.31 -14.85 -33.55
C HIS A 138 -30.59 -13.39 -33.95
N THR A 139 -31.67 -12.81 -33.42
CA THR A 139 -32.01 -11.41 -33.63
C THR A 139 -31.22 -10.49 -32.68
N PRO A 140 -30.65 -9.37 -33.15
CA PRO A 140 -29.97 -8.41 -32.28
C PRO A 140 -30.96 -7.87 -31.22
N SER A 141 -30.51 -7.79 -29.97
CA SER A 141 -31.35 -7.41 -28.83
C SER A 141 -30.79 -6.17 -28.14
N ALA A 142 -31.57 -5.09 -28.15
CA ALA A 142 -31.23 -3.85 -27.46
C ALA A 142 -30.93 -4.08 -25.96
N ALA A 143 -31.60 -5.04 -25.33
CA ALA A 143 -31.35 -5.40 -23.94
C ALA A 143 -29.94 -6.00 -23.75
N LEU A 144 -29.49 -6.88 -24.64
CA LEU A 144 -28.15 -7.47 -24.59
C LEU A 144 -27.07 -6.42 -24.88
N ALA A 145 -27.31 -5.52 -25.83
CA ALA A 145 -26.43 -4.39 -26.09
C ALA A 145 -26.29 -3.46 -24.86
N ILE A 146 -27.39 -3.12 -24.19
CA ILE A 146 -27.35 -2.28 -22.99
C ILE A 146 -26.60 -2.98 -21.85
N THR A 147 -26.87 -4.27 -21.61
CA THR A 147 -26.17 -5.01 -20.54
C THR A 147 -24.67 -5.13 -20.78
N SER A 148 -24.24 -5.35 -22.02
CA SER A 148 -22.82 -5.45 -22.37
C SER A 148 -22.09 -4.11 -22.23
N VAL A 149 -22.72 -2.99 -22.60
CA VAL A 149 -22.18 -1.63 -22.36
C VAL A 149 -22.06 -1.33 -20.87
N LEU A 150 -23.05 -1.71 -20.06
CA LEU A 150 -23.01 -1.54 -18.60
C LEU A 150 -21.91 -2.40 -17.95
N LEU A 151 -21.71 -3.63 -18.41
CA LEU A 151 -20.61 -4.48 -17.95
C LEU A 151 -19.23 -3.90 -18.32
N PHE A 152 -19.09 -3.38 -19.55
CA PHE A 152 -17.86 -2.75 -20.01
C PHE A 152 -17.52 -1.51 -19.16
N SER A 153 -18.44 -0.54 -19.11
CA SER A 153 -18.24 0.71 -18.38
C SER A 153 -18.08 0.50 -16.86
N GLY A 154 -18.90 -0.37 -16.27
CA GLY A 154 -18.81 -0.73 -14.84
C GLY A 154 -17.49 -1.41 -14.49
N GLY A 155 -16.99 -2.32 -15.34
CA GLY A 155 -15.69 -2.96 -15.16
C GLY A 155 -14.52 -1.97 -15.18
N ILE A 156 -14.53 -1.01 -16.12
CA ILE A 156 -13.50 0.03 -16.20
C ILE A 156 -13.54 0.98 -15.00
N LEU A 157 -14.73 1.40 -14.54
CA LEU A 157 -14.86 2.22 -13.33
C LEU A 157 -14.32 1.50 -12.09
N ALA A 158 -14.65 0.22 -11.92
CA ALA A 158 -14.20 -0.58 -10.78
C ALA A 158 -12.68 -0.77 -10.76
N LEU A 159 -12.04 -0.89 -11.93
CA LEU A 159 -10.57 -0.96 -12.04
C LEU A 159 -9.86 0.35 -11.64
N ASN A 160 -10.51 1.49 -11.83
CA ASN A 160 -9.98 2.81 -11.47
C ASN A 160 -10.34 3.24 -10.05
N TRP A 161 -11.22 2.51 -9.36
CA TRP A 161 -11.62 2.79 -7.99
C TRP A 161 -10.43 2.66 -7.03
N GLY A 162 -10.14 3.73 -6.29
CA GLY A 162 -9.06 3.77 -5.29
C GLY A 162 -7.74 4.39 -5.74
N LYS A 163 -7.57 4.78 -7.02
CA LYS A 163 -6.38 5.52 -7.48
C LYS A 163 -6.36 7.01 -7.10
N GLY A 164 -7.46 7.58 -6.60
CA GLY A 164 -7.64 9.03 -6.43
C GLY A 164 -7.42 9.64 -5.04
N LYS A 165 -6.83 8.93 -4.07
CA LYS A 165 -6.58 9.50 -2.73
C LYS A 165 -5.15 10.03 -2.64
N GLY A 166 -4.92 11.18 -3.25
CA GLY A 166 -3.65 11.89 -3.25
C GLY A 166 -3.82 13.27 -3.88
N TRP A 167 -4.53 14.14 -3.16
CA TRP A 167 -4.40 15.59 -3.25
C TRP A 167 -4.00 16.07 -1.85
#